data_AF-A0A3C0MWV3-F1
#
_entry.id   AF-A0A3C0MWV3-F1
#
_cell.length_a   1.000
_cell.length_b   1.000
_cell.length_c   1.000
_cell.angle_alpha   90.00
_cell.angle_beta   90.00
_cell.angle_gamma   90.00
#
_symmetry.space_group_name_H-M   'P 1'
#
loop_
_entity.id
_entity.type
_entity.pdbx_description
1 polymer ?
#
loop_
_entity_poly.entity_id
_entity_poly.type
_entity_poly.pdbx_seq_one_letter_code
_entity_poly.pdbx_strand_id
1 'polypeptide(L)'
;MSIVLIKPKIIIAVVLFISACFSGCQNKRPEEIASDEKVVARVNGYNVIVADFKTVVNPYVEVGGEVLNDKEVKAALLDDLIIRKVLVQEAQRQGLDKQKPFMREIERYWEQSLLKLLFKKRSEELARDIKDEEERGDAIDKWVDSLKSKAKIEIEEGVLSGVDLKKLRENR
;
A
#
# COMPACT_ATOMS: atom_id res chain seq x y z
N MET A 1 7.40 52.37 20.05
CA MET A 1 6.70 52.20 18.77
C MET A 1 7.06 53.41 17.91
N SER A 2 8.09 53.29 17.07
CA SER A 2 8.57 54.42 16.26
C SER A 2 8.34 54.07 14.80
N ILE A 3 7.33 54.69 14.19
CA ILE A 3 7.01 54.53 12.77
C ILE A 3 7.97 55.42 11.99
N VAL A 4 8.87 54.80 11.21
CA VAL A 4 9.77 55.52 10.32
C VAL A 4 9.00 55.92 9.06
N LEU A 5 8.85 57.23 8.85
CA LEU A 5 8.26 57.84 7.65
C LEU A 5 9.21 57.68 6.45
N ILE A 6 8.86 56.79 5.53
CA ILE A 6 9.59 56.57 4.27
C ILE A 6 9.04 57.52 3.19
N LYS A 7 9.92 58.29 2.55
CA LYS A 7 9.56 59.38 1.62
C LYS A 7 8.91 58.86 0.32
N PRO A 8 7.90 59.56 -0.23
CA PRO A 8 7.05 59.09 -1.34
C PRO A 8 7.80 58.85 -2.67
N LYS A 9 8.97 59.47 -2.85
CA LYS A 9 9.80 59.26 -4.06
C LYS A 9 10.50 57.89 -4.10
N ILE A 10 10.64 57.22 -2.96
CA ILE A 10 11.28 55.90 -2.87
C ILE A 10 10.29 54.78 -3.23
N ILE A 11 8.98 55.00 -2.99
CA ILE A 11 7.93 54.02 -3.30
C ILE A 11 7.75 53.85 -4.83
N ILE A 12 7.91 54.93 -5.60
CA ILE A 12 7.72 54.91 -7.06
C ILE A 12 8.84 54.12 -7.77
N ALA A 13 10.06 54.11 -7.22
CA ALA A 13 11.19 53.38 -7.80
C ALA A 13 11.09 51.86 -7.61
N VAL A 14 10.46 51.39 -6.52
CA VAL A 14 10.31 49.96 -6.21
C VAL A 14 9.20 49.32 -7.05
N VAL A 15 8.14 50.07 -7.38
CA VAL A 15 7.03 49.57 -8.22
C VAL A 15 7.45 49.41 -9.68
N LEU A 16 8.35 50.26 -10.19
CA LEU A 16 8.86 50.18 -11.56
C LEU A 16 9.90 49.06 -11.79
N PHE A 17 10.52 48.53 -10.73
CA PHE A 17 11.49 47.42 -10.84
C PHE A 17 10.81 46.03 -10.82
N ILE A 18 9.55 45.95 -10.37
CA ILE A 18 8.79 44.68 -10.29
C ILE A 18 8.15 44.31 -11.65
N SER A 19 8.02 45.26 -12.58
CA SER A 19 7.37 45.04 -13.88
C SER A 19 8.28 44.49 -14.99
N ALA A 20 9.55 44.21 -14.73
CA ALA A 20 10.53 43.81 -15.75
C ALA A 20 10.82 42.30 -15.84
N CYS A 21 10.08 41.44 -15.11
CA CYS A 21 10.32 39.98 -15.12
C CYS A 21 9.33 39.15 -15.94
N PHE A 22 8.40 39.76 -16.70
CA PHE A 22 7.52 39.02 -17.62
C PHE A 22 8.17 38.87 -19.01
N SER A 23 9.27 38.12 -19.09
CA SER A 23 9.78 37.53 -20.33
C SER A 23 10.68 36.34 -19.99
N GLY A 24 10.07 35.28 -19.49
CA GLY A 24 10.68 33.96 -19.35
C GLY A 24 10.11 33.02 -20.41
N CYS A 25 10.95 32.66 -21.37
CA CYS A 25 10.65 31.85 -22.55
C CYS A 25 9.97 30.50 -22.26
N GLN A 26 9.15 30.10 -23.24
CA GLN A 26 8.56 28.78 -23.42
C GLN A 26 9.61 27.67 -23.36
N ASN A 27 9.60 26.87 -22.30
CA ASN A 27 10.11 25.51 -22.35
C ASN A 27 8.92 24.56 -22.49
N LYS A 28 8.72 24.04 -23.70
CA LYS A 28 8.03 22.76 -23.89
C LYS A 28 8.80 21.73 -23.07
N ARG A 29 8.27 21.35 -21.90
CA ARG A 29 8.86 20.27 -21.12
C ARG A 29 8.72 18.96 -21.91
N PRO A 30 9.69 18.05 -21.81
CA PRO A 30 9.54 16.69 -22.33
C PRO A 30 8.28 16.07 -21.72
N GLU A 31 7.59 15.24 -22.47
CA GLU A 31 6.45 14.43 -22.05
C GLU A 31 6.72 13.82 -20.67
N GLU A 32 6.14 14.43 -19.63
CA GLU A 32 6.32 14.04 -18.23
C GLU A 32 5.50 12.77 -18.02
N ILE A 33 6.17 11.63 -17.82
CA ILE A 33 5.56 10.42 -17.29
C ILE A 33 4.75 10.87 -16.08
N ALA A 34 3.43 10.74 -16.15
CA ALA A 34 2.54 11.26 -15.12
C ALA A 34 3.03 10.78 -13.75
N SER A 35 3.29 11.73 -12.84
CA SER A 35 3.74 11.41 -11.49
C SER A 35 2.76 10.45 -10.83
N ASP A 36 3.27 9.54 -10.00
CA ASP A 36 2.45 8.50 -9.36
C ASP A 36 1.32 9.07 -8.49
N GLU A 37 1.48 10.32 -8.05
CA GLU A 37 0.52 11.08 -7.24
C GLU A 37 -0.57 11.78 -8.06
N LYS A 38 -0.45 11.83 -9.40
CA LYS A 38 -1.42 12.54 -10.25
C LYS A 38 -2.77 11.81 -10.22
N VAL A 39 -3.84 12.57 -10.05
CA VAL A 39 -5.21 12.04 -10.03
C VAL A 39 -5.67 11.68 -11.44
N VAL A 40 -6.16 10.46 -11.63
CA VAL A 40 -6.74 9.95 -12.88
C VAL A 40 -8.27 9.88 -12.84
N ALA A 41 -8.87 9.73 -11.65
CA ALA A 41 -10.32 9.78 -11.46
C ALA A 41 -10.68 10.20 -10.02
N ARG A 42 -11.93 10.62 -9.80
CA ARG A 42 -12.50 10.87 -8.47
C ARG A 42 -13.78 10.08 -8.28
N VAL A 43 -13.88 9.32 -7.19
CA VAL A 43 -15.03 8.45 -6.88
C VAL A 43 -15.54 8.80 -5.48
N ASN A 44 -16.68 9.48 -5.38
CA ASN A 44 -17.30 9.91 -4.11
C ASN A 44 -16.32 10.61 -3.14
N GLY A 45 -15.46 11.48 -3.68
CA GLY A 45 -14.46 12.21 -2.88
C GLY A 45 -13.11 11.49 -2.70
N TYR A 46 -12.99 10.22 -3.11
CA TYR A 46 -11.70 9.52 -3.15
C TYR A 46 -10.97 9.79 -4.47
N ASN A 47 -9.69 10.17 -4.36
CA ASN A 47 -8.81 10.32 -5.53
C ASN A 47 -8.26 8.95 -5.92
N VAL A 48 -8.45 8.55 -7.17
CA VAL A 48 -7.72 7.44 -7.79
C VAL A 48 -6.50 8.05 -8.46
N ILE A 49 -5.30 7.63 -8.06
CA ILE A 49 -4.04 8.18 -8.57
C ILE A 49 -3.38 7.24 -9.59
N VAL A 50 -2.36 7.74 -10.30
CA VAL A 50 -1.59 6.95 -11.27
C VAL A 50 -1.03 5.67 -10.65
N ALA A 51 -0.58 5.69 -9.40
CA ALA A 51 -0.09 4.49 -8.70
C ALA A 51 -1.17 3.40 -8.55
N ASP A 52 -2.42 3.78 -8.21
CA ASP A 52 -3.54 2.84 -8.11
C ASP A 52 -3.79 2.17 -9.47
N PHE A 53 -3.80 2.98 -10.53
CA PHE A 53 -3.99 2.49 -11.89
C PHE A 53 -2.86 1.55 -12.33
N LYS A 54 -1.60 1.92 -12.09
CA LYS A 54 -0.43 1.06 -12.39
C LYS A 54 -0.51 -0.30 -11.71
N THR A 55 -1.03 -0.36 -10.47
CA THR A 55 -1.21 -1.63 -9.75
C THR A 55 -2.18 -2.56 -10.48
N VAL A 56 -3.24 -2.02 -11.10
CA VAL A 56 -4.19 -2.79 -11.92
C VAL A 56 -3.57 -3.24 -13.24
N VAL A 57 -2.76 -2.38 -13.86
CA VAL A 57 -2.18 -2.66 -15.19
C VAL A 57 -0.97 -3.60 -15.11
N ASN A 58 -0.19 -3.57 -14.02
CA ASN A 58 1.08 -4.31 -13.88
C ASN A 58 1.01 -5.80 -14.26
N PRO A 59 -0.02 -6.58 -13.86
CA PRO A 59 -0.14 -7.99 -14.25
C PRO A 59 -0.27 -8.22 -15.77
N TYR A 60 -0.70 -7.21 -16.53
CA TYR A 60 -0.91 -7.30 -17.98
C TYR A 60 0.30 -6.82 -18.78
N VAL A 61 1.26 -6.13 -18.14
CA VAL A 61 2.41 -5.51 -18.81
C VAL A 61 3.29 -6.55 -19.51
N GLU A 62 3.49 -7.72 -18.89
CA GLU A 62 4.29 -8.80 -19.46
C GLU A 62 3.63 -9.48 -20.67
N VAL A 63 2.31 -9.33 -20.83
CA VAL A 63 1.51 -10.05 -21.83
C VAL A 63 1.18 -9.19 -23.05
N GLY A 64 1.25 -7.85 -22.96
CA GLY A 64 0.79 -6.98 -24.06
C GLY A 64 1.13 -5.50 -23.94
N GLY A 65 2.37 -5.15 -23.56
CA GLY A 65 2.80 -3.77 -23.29
C GLY A 65 2.37 -2.69 -24.30
N GLU A 66 2.36 -2.97 -25.61
CA GLU A 66 1.90 -2.00 -26.63
C GLU A 66 0.38 -1.83 -26.67
N VAL A 67 -0.39 -2.90 -26.48
CA VAL A 67 -1.86 -2.88 -26.46
C VAL A 67 -2.39 -2.07 -25.27
N LEU A 68 -1.68 -2.13 -24.14
CA LEU A 68 -2.03 -1.36 -22.94
C LEU A 68 -1.88 0.16 -23.13
N ASN A 69 -1.19 0.61 -24.18
CA ASN A 69 -1.09 2.03 -24.47
C ASN A 69 -2.31 2.62 -25.19
N ASP A 70 -3.14 1.75 -25.77
CA ASP A 70 -4.38 2.14 -26.40
C ASP A 70 -5.33 2.85 -25.40
N LYS A 71 -5.98 3.91 -25.88
CA LYS A 71 -6.82 4.78 -25.06
C LYS A 71 -8.07 4.04 -24.56
N GLU A 72 -8.67 3.21 -25.41
CA GLU A 72 -9.88 2.45 -25.06
C GLU A 72 -9.54 1.37 -24.03
N VAL A 73 -8.39 0.70 -24.19
CA VAL A 73 -7.88 -0.27 -23.21
C VAL A 73 -7.62 0.40 -21.85
N LYS A 74 -6.94 1.56 -21.83
CA LYS A 74 -6.72 2.33 -20.59
C LYS A 74 -8.04 2.75 -19.94
N ALA A 75 -9.02 3.19 -20.74
CA ALA A 75 -10.33 3.58 -20.25
C ALA A 75 -11.08 2.40 -19.62
N ALA A 76 -11.06 1.23 -20.26
CA ALA A 76 -11.68 0.01 -19.73
C ALA A 76 -11.05 -0.45 -18.41
N LEU A 77 -9.72 -0.42 -18.30
CA LEU A 77 -9.01 -0.75 -17.06
C LEU A 77 -9.31 0.26 -15.94
N LEU A 78 -9.48 1.54 -16.29
CA LEU A 78 -9.83 2.58 -15.32
C LEU A 78 -11.28 2.42 -14.86
N ASP A 79 -12.21 2.10 -15.76
CA ASP A 79 -13.61 1.86 -15.44
C ASP A 79 -13.75 0.67 -14.47
N ASP A 80 -13.05 -0.43 -14.73
CA ASP A 80 -13.04 -1.58 -13.82
C ASP A 80 -12.44 -1.24 -12.44
N LEU A 81 -11.39 -0.41 -12.37
CA LEU A 81 -10.88 0.10 -11.10
C LEU A 81 -11.93 0.95 -10.37
N ILE A 82 -12.65 1.82 -11.09
CA ILE A 82 -13.74 2.64 -10.52
C ILE A 82 -14.86 1.75 -9.98
N ILE A 83 -15.32 0.77 -10.75
CA ILE A 83 -16.35 -0.20 -10.34
C ILE A 83 -15.93 -0.88 -9.04
N ARG A 84 -14.69 -1.38 -8.96
CA ARG A 84 -14.17 -2.00 -7.73
C ARG A 84 -14.20 -1.06 -6.54
N LYS A 85 -13.83 0.22 -6.71
CA LYS A 85 -13.91 1.22 -5.63
C LYS A 85 -15.35 1.48 -5.18
N VAL A 86 -16.29 1.59 -6.11
CA VAL A 86 -17.72 1.77 -5.79
C VAL A 86 -18.26 0.59 -4.99
N LEU A 87 -17.95 -0.64 -5.39
CA LEU A 87 -18.39 -1.84 -4.67
C LEU A 87 -17.78 -1.94 -3.26
N VAL A 88 -16.51 -1.59 -3.08
CA VAL A 88 -15.88 -1.55 -1.75
C VAL A 88 -16.55 -0.50 -0.85
N GLN A 89 -16.84 0.69 -1.38
CA GLN A 89 -17.55 1.72 -0.61
C GLN A 89 -18.96 1.26 -0.21
N GLU A 90 -19.66 0.56 -1.08
CA GLU A 90 -20.97 -0.02 -0.76
C GLU A 90 -20.88 -1.10 0.32
N ALA A 91 -19.87 -1.98 0.25
CA ALA A 91 -19.60 -2.98 1.29
C ALA A 91 -19.33 -2.32 2.65
N GLN A 92 -18.56 -1.22 2.68
CA GLN A 92 -18.31 -0.43 3.89
C GLN A 92 -19.57 0.26 4.41
N ARG A 93 -20.41 0.80 3.51
CA ARG A 93 -21.71 1.39 3.87
C ARG A 93 -22.64 0.36 4.52
N GLN A 94 -22.60 -0.89 4.05
CA GLN A 94 -23.32 -2.02 4.66
C GLN A 94 -22.66 -2.56 5.94
N GLY A 95 -21.48 -2.06 6.31
CA GLY A 95 -20.74 -2.50 7.50
C GLY A 95 -20.15 -3.90 7.39
N LEU A 96 -19.97 -4.43 6.17
CA LEU A 96 -19.38 -5.76 5.95
C LEU A 96 -17.94 -5.82 6.48
N ASP A 97 -17.22 -4.70 6.39
CA ASP A 97 -15.87 -4.50 6.88
C ASP A 97 -15.74 -4.52 8.41
N LYS A 98 -16.86 -4.52 9.15
CA LYS A 98 -16.90 -4.56 10.62
C LYS A 98 -17.39 -5.89 11.18
N GLN A 99 -17.83 -6.81 10.32
CA GLN A 99 -18.37 -8.08 10.77
C GLN A 99 -17.25 -8.98 11.29
N LYS A 100 -17.50 -9.68 12.41
CA LYS A 100 -16.53 -10.58 13.05
C LYS A 100 -15.93 -11.62 12.09
N PRO A 101 -16.67 -12.26 11.16
CA PRO A 101 -16.08 -13.18 10.19
C PRO A 101 -15.04 -12.52 9.28
N PHE A 102 -15.32 -11.31 8.78
CA PHE A 102 -14.39 -10.55 7.94
C PHE A 102 -13.15 -10.13 8.74
N MET A 103 -13.33 -9.56 9.94
CA MET A 103 -12.21 -9.13 10.78
C MET A 103 -11.28 -10.28 11.13
N ARG A 104 -11.82 -11.47 11.44
CA ARG A 104 -11.02 -12.68 11.68
C ARG A 104 -10.24 -13.11 10.44
N GLU A 105 -10.81 -12.94 9.25
CA GLU A 105 -10.10 -13.24 8.00
C GLU A 105 -8.93 -12.27 7.79
N ILE A 106 -9.13 -10.98 8.07
CA ILE A 106 -8.07 -9.96 8.02
C ILE A 106 -6.97 -10.26 9.04
N GLU A 107 -7.32 -10.61 10.29
CA GLU A 107 -6.36 -11.00 11.33
C GLU A 107 -5.53 -12.21 10.90
N ARG A 108 -6.17 -13.24 10.35
CA ARG A 108 -5.49 -14.43 9.83
C ARG A 108 -4.55 -14.09 8.69
N TYR A 109 -4.99 -13.29 7.73
CA TYR A 109 -4.15 -12.88 6.60
C TYR A 109 -2.94 -12.05 7.06
N TRP A 110 -3.16 -11.13 8.02
CA TRP A 110 -2.09 -10.33 8.63
C TRP A 110 -1.07 -11.21 9.34
N GLU A 111 -1.51 -12.15 10.16
CA GLU A 111 -0.63 -13.08 10.89
C GLU A 111 0.22 -13.90 9.91
N GLN A 112 -0.40 -14.52 8.90
CA GLN A 112 0.30 -15.31 7.88
C GLN A 112 1.32 -14.47 7.10
N SER A 113 0.96 -13.24 6.75
CA SER A 113 1.85 -12.32 6.03
C SER A 113 3.05 -11.94 6.88
N LEU A 114 2.84 -11.66 8.17
CA LEU A 114 3.90 -11.31 9.10
C LEU A 114 4.86 -12.48 9.36
N LEU A 115 4.32 -13.69 9.56
CA LEU A 115 5.11 -14.90 9.70
C LEU A 115 5.97 -15.16 8.46
N LYS A 116 5.40 -15.05 7.26
CA LYS A 116 6.12 -15.21 6.00
C LYS A 116 7.29 -14.22 5.88
N LEU A 117 7.07 -12.95 6.22
CA LEU A 117 8.11 -11.93 6.20
C LEU A 117 9.22 -12.23 7.21
N LEU A 118 8.85 -12.65 8.42
CA LEU A 118 9.79 -13.01 9.48
C LEU A 118 10.67 -14.19 9.07
N PHE A 119 10.08 -15.28 8.57
CA PHE A 119 10.83 -16.45 8.09
C PHE A 119 11.71 -16.12 6.89
N LYS A 120 11.20 -15.35 5.92
CA LYS A 120 12.00 -14.90 4.78
C LYS A 120 13.25 -14.15 5.25
N LYS A 121 13.08 -13.15 6.12
CA LYS A 121 14.18 -12.37 6.67
C LYS A 121 15.20 -13.26 7.39
N ARG A 122 14.73 -14.19 8.23
CA ARG A 122 15.61 -15.10 8.96
C ARG A 122 16.39 -16.04 8.03
N SER A 123 15.71 -16.59 7.02
CA SER A 123 16.33 -17.46 6.02
C SER A 123 17.41 -16.73 5.22
N GLU A 124 17.16 -15.48 4.81
CA GLU A 124 18.13 -14.63 4.11
C GLU A 124 19.35 -14.30 4.97
N GLU A 125 19.17 -14.07 6.27
CA GLU A 125 20.27 -13.88 7.21
C GLU A 125 21.15 -15.13 7.31
N LEU A 126 20.54 -16.30 7.47
CA LEU A 126 21.25 -17.57 7.60
C LEU A 126 21.95 -17.99 6.29
N ALA A 127 21.37 -17.69 5.13
CA ALA A 127 21.96 -18.01 3.83
C ALA A 127 23.31 -17.31 3.56
N ARG A 128 23.65 -16.28 4.34
CA ARG A 128 24.98 -15.64 4.29
C ARG A 128 26.06 -16.60 4.76
N ASP A 129 25.79 -17.32 5.84
CA ASP A 129 26.76 -18.15 6.55
C ASP A 129 26.58 -19.65 6.29
N ILE A 130 25.34 -20.10 6.04
CA ILE A 130 24.96 -21.50 5.82
C ILE A 130 24.47 -21.68 4.37
N LYS A 131 25.28 -22.33 3.54
CA LYS A 131 24.96 -22.58 2.12
C LYS A 131 24.08 -23.81 1.92
N ASP A 132 24.26 -24.82 2.75
CA ASP A 132 23.44 -26.02 2.72
C ASP A 132 22.00 -25.71 3.16
N GLU A 133 21.02 -26.27 2.46
CA GLU A 133 19.61 -25.97 2.72
C GLU A 133 19.04 -26.74 3.89
N GLU A 134 19.51 -27.97 4.12
CA GLU A 134 19.08 -28.83 5.23
C GLU A 134 19.61 -28.25 6.55
N GLU A 135 20.90 -27.92 6.60
CA GLU A 135 21.51 -27.26 7.77
C GLU A 135 20.84 -25.92 8.08
N ARG A 136 20.41 -25.17 7.05
CA ARG A 136 19.67 -23.92 7.22
C ARG A 136 18.27 -24.17 7.77
N GLY A 137 17.60 -25.23 7.36
CA GLY A 137 16.33 -25.70 7.93
C GLY A 137 16.47 -25.99 9.43
N ASP A 138 17.45 -26.80 9.81
CA ASP A 138 17.75 -27.13 11.20
C ASP A 138 18.04 -25.88 12.05
N ALA A 139 18.76 -24.91 11.49
CA ALA A 139 19.06 -23.65 12.17
C ALA A 139 17.81 -22.79 12.39
N ILE A 140 16.82 -22.84 11.48
CA ILE A 140 15.52 -22.19 11.65
C ILE A 140 14.72 -22.88 12.75
N ASP A 141 14.66 -24.21 12.77
CA ASP A 141 13.90 -24.97 13.76
C ASP A 141 14.45 -24.73 15.18
N LYS A 142 15.78 -24.81 15.35
CA LYS A 142 16.44 -24.45 16.61
C LYS A 142 16.15 -23.02 17.04
N TRP A 143 16.06 -22.10 16.08
CA TRP A 143 15.71 -20.71 16.38
C TRP A 143 14.26 -20.59 16.86
N VAL A 144 13.31 -21.27 16.20
CA VAL A 144 11.91 -21.33 16.63
C VAL A 144 11.78 -21.92 18.04
N ASP A 145 12.47 -23.02 18.33
CA ASP A 145 12.50 -23.61 19.67
C ASP A 145 13.08 -22.65 20.71
N SER A 146 14.12 -21.90 20.34
CA SER A 146 14.71 -20.88 21.21
C SER A 146 13.74 -19.73 21.50
N LEU A 147 12.86 -19.38 20.56
CA LEU A 147 11.82 -18.37 20.78
C LEU A 147 10.71 -18.91 21.67
N LYS A 148 10.26 -20.14 21.40
CA LYS A 148 9.22 -20.82 22.19
C LYS A 148 9.61 -20.98 23.65
N SER A 149 10.85 -21.40 23.92
CA SER A 149 11.38 -21.57 25.29
C SER A 149 11.52 -20.26 26.07
N LYS A 150 11.66 -19.12 25.38
CA LYS A 150 11.70 -17.78 26.00
C LYS A 150 10.31 -17.18 26.22
N ALA A 151 9.29 -17.73 25.57
CA ALA A 151 7.93 -17.23 25.69
C ALA A 151 7.30 -17.72 27.01
N LYS A 152 6.57 -16.83 27.67
CA LYS A 152 5.67 -17.24 28.76
C LYS A 152 4.45 -17.92 28.12
N ILE A 153 4.33 -19.23 28.28
CA ILE A 153 3.25 -20.04 27.71
C ILE A 153 2.45 -20.65 28.87
N GLU A 154 1.16 -20.34 28.92
CA GLU A 154 0.19 -20.92 29.86
C GLU A 154 -0.82 -21.73 29.05
N ILE A 155 -1.08 -22.98 29.45
CA ILE A 155 -1.98 -23.90 28.74
C ILE A 155 -3.09 -24.33 29.70
N GLU A 156 -4.33 -24.02 29.33
CA GLU A 156 -5.54 -24.42 30.05
C GLU A 156 -6.00 -25.81 29.60
N GLU A 157 -5.34 -26.87 30.10
CA GLU A 157 -5.54 -28.26 29.66
C GLU A 157 -7.00 -28.75 29.83
N GLY A 158 -7.68 -28.30 30.89
CA GLY A 158 -9.09 -28.61 31.12
C GLY A 158 -10.02 -28.05 30.03
N VAL A 159 -9.70 -26.86 29.50
CA VAL A 159 -10.46 -26.26 28.40
C VAL A 159 -10.12 -26.97 27.10
N LEU A 160 -8.84 -27.22 26.84
CA LEU A 160 -8.35 -27.88 25.62
C LEU A 160 -8.96 -29.28 25.45
N SER A 161 -8.92 -30.11 26.49
CA SER A 161 -9.47 -31.47 26.49
C SER A 161 -10.99 -31.52 26.30
N GLY A 162 -11.69 -30.44 26.67
CA GLY A 162 -13.13 -30.29 26.47
C GLY A 162 -13.56 -29.89 25.05
N VAL A 163 -12.62 -29.54 24.16
CA VAL A 163 -12.96 -29.15 22.77
C VAL A 163 -13.28 -30.39 21.93
N ASP A 164 -14.56 -30.61 21.64
CA ASP A 164 -15.01 -31.71 20.77
C ASP A 164 -14.89 -31.33 19.29
N LEU A 165 -13.80 -31.78 18.66
CA LEU A 165 -13.51 -31.52 17.25
C LEU A 165 -14.48 -32.22 16.28
N LYS A 166 -15.21 -33.27 16.71
CA LYS A 166 -16.13 -33.99 15.83
C LYS A 166 -17.36 -33.15 15.49
N LYS A 167 -17.81 -32.31 16.43
CA LYS A 167 -18.92 -31.37 16.25
C LYS A 167 -18.62 -30.23 15.26
N LEU A 168 -17.35 -29.97 14.96
CA LEU A 168 -16.97 -28.93 13.99
C LEU A 168 -17.25 -29.32 12.52
N ARG A 169 -17.40 -30.63 12.23
CA ARG A 169 -17.69 -31.12 10.88
C ARG A 169 -19.17 -31.02 10.52
N GLU A 170 -20.06 -31.01 11.51
CA GLU A 170 -21.52 -31.06 11.31
C GLU A 170 -22.15 -29.67 11.07
N ASN A 171 -21.41 -28.60 11.39
CA ASN A 171 -21.85 -27.20 11.23
C ASN A 171 -21.26 -26.51 9.97
N ARG A 172 -20.74 -27.28 9.02
CA ARG A 172 -20.19 -26.78 7.76
C ARG A 172 -21.05 -27.20 6.58
#